data_AF-A0A1D2QV16-F1
#
_entry.id   AF-A0A1D2QV16-F1
#
_cell.length_a   1.000
_cell.length_b   1.000
_cell.length_c   1.000
_cell.angle_alpha   90.00
_cell.angle_beta   90.00
_cell.angle_gamma   90.00
#
_symmetry.space_group_name_H-M   'P 1'
#
loop_
_entity.id
_entity.type
_entity.pdbx_description
1 polymer ?
#
loop_
_entity_poly.entity_id
_entity_poly.type
_entity_poly.pdbx_seq_one_letter_code
_entity_poly.pdbx_strand_id
1 'polypeptide(L)'
;MNKYLRISLFGFLTWLIPFVISMLFYSREGQLLIDIFLFKSIMIVVGSAFGASLLVLYFKKIEKNHLYEGITVGLAWFAINIILDLVVLLPMSEMSIGAYFAQIGMRYLIIPIISIAVGYVAGSRVK
;
A
#
# COMPACT_ATOMS: atom_id res chain seq x y z
N MET A 1 -19.19 -8.57 -6.37
CA MET A 1 -18.37 -7.39 -6.75
C MET A 1 -17.42 -7.80 -7.85
N ASN A 2 -17.31 -6.99 -8.91
CA ASN A 2 -16.36 -7.23 -10.01
C ASN A 2 -14.92 -7.32 -9.46
N LYS A 3 -14.12 -8.26 -9.97
CA LYS A 3 -12.70 -8.45 -9.59
C LYS A 3 -11.91 -7.15 -9.71
N TYR A 4 -12.04 -6.43 -10.82
CA TYR A 4 -11.27 -5.19 -11.04
C TYR A 4 -11.67 -4.09 -10.06
N LEU A 5 -12.98 -3.97 -9.78
CA LEU A 5 -13.47 -3.05 -8.75
C LEU A 5 -12.89 -3.39 -7.37
N ARG A 6 -12.77 -4.68 -7.06
CA ARG A 6 -12.16 -5.14 -5.80
C ARG A 6 -10.67 -4.79 -5.71
N ILE A 7 -9.92 -5.02 -6.80
CA ILE A 7 -8.50 -4.67 -6.88
C ILE A 7 -8.34 -3.17 -6.67
N SER A 8 -9.09 -2.34 -7.41
CA SER A 8 -9.00 -0.88 -7.30
C SER A 8 -9.40 -0.38 -5.92
N LEU A 9 -10.51 -0.88 -5.35
CA LEU A 9 -10.97 -0.48 -4.02
C LEU A 9 -9.96 -0.85 -2.94
N PHE A 10 -9.43 -2.07 -2.94
CA PHE A 10 -8.46 -2.48 -1.94
C PHE A 10 -7.12 -1.75 -2.12
N GLY A 11 -6.68 -1.52 -3.36
CA GLY A 11 -5.50 -0.70 -3.63
C GLY A 11 -5.68 0.73 -3.12
N PHE A 12 -6.83 1.34 -3.35
CA PHE A 12 -7.16 2.65 -2.79
C PHE A 12 -7.17 2.63 -1.26
N LEU A 13 -7.71 1.60 -0.62
CA LEU A 13 -7.69 1.46 0.85
C LEU A 13 -6.27 1.30 1.40
N THR A 14 -5.36 0.63 0.70
CA THR A 14 -3.95 0.54 1.12
C THR A 14 -3.25 1.90 1.17
N TRP A 15 -3.74 2.89 0.42
CA TRP A 15 -3.25 4.26 0.45
C TRP A 15 -4.01 5.11 1.45
N LEU A 16 -5.36 5.07 1.39
CA LEU A 16 -6.24 5.92 2.18
C LEU A 16 -6.08 5.69 3.67
N ILE A 17 -5.94 4.44 4.12
CA ILE A 17 -5.86 4.13 5.54
C ILE A 17 -4.58 4.72 6.17
N PRO A 18 -3.36 4.45 5.64
CA PRO A 18 -2.15 5.13 6.12
C PRO A 18 -2.24 6.65 6.00
N PHE A 19 -2.79 7.19 4.91
CA PHE A 19 -2.96 8.63 4.72
C PHE A 19 -3.82 9.25 5.82
N VAL A 20 -5.01 8.71 6.09
CA VAL A 20 -5.89 9.22 7.16
C VAL A 20 -5.25 9.06 8.53
N ILE A 21 -4.60 7.92 8.81
CA ILE A 21 -3.91 7.71 10.10
C ILE A 21 -2.75 8.71 10.25
N SER A 22 -2.06 9.05 9.17
CA SER A 22 -0.96 10.01 9.20
C SER A 22 -1.39 11.37 9.72
N MET A 23 -2.62 11.81 9.39
CA MET A 23 -3.17 13.10 9.81
C MET A 23 -3.28 13.22 11.34
N LEU A 24 -3.39 12.10 12.07
CA LEU A 24 -3.44 12.08 13.53
C LEU A 24 -2.12 12.54 14.18
N PHE A 25 -1.03 12.53 13.42
CA PHE A 25 0.30 12.93 13.88
C PHE A 25 0.66 14.36 13.50
N TYR A 26 -0.25 15.11 12.88
CA TYR A 26 -0.04 16.51 12.49
C TYR A 26 -0.90 17.45 13.32
N SER A 27 -0.33 18.61 13.67
CA SER A 27 -1.06 19.75 14.25
C SER A 27 -2.00 20.39 13.22
N ARG A 28 -2.86 21.30 13.68
CA ARG A 28 -3.75 22.08 12.79
C ARG A 28 -2.96 23.01 11.87
N GLU A 29 -1.76 23.38 12.29
CA GLU A 29 -0.80 24.21 11.58
C GLU A 29 0.09 23.39 10.61
N GLY A 30 -0.14 22.07 10.49
CA GLY A 30 0.60 21.20 9.57
C GLY A 30 1.99 20.78 10.06
N GLN A 31 2.31 21.00 11.34
CA GLN A 31 3.57 20.53 11.94
C GLN A 31 3.44 19.12 12.47
N LEU A 32 4.43 18.28 12.20
CA LEU A 32 4.51 16.92 12.72
C LEU A 32 4.72 16.94 14.25
N LEU A 33 3.89 16.20 14.97
CA LEU A 33 3.84 16.19 16.45
C LEU A 33 4.85 15.24 17.10
N ILE A 34 5.48 14.37 16.30
CA ILE A 34 6.43 13.34 16.75
C ILE A 34 7.69 13.37 15.90
N ASP A 35 8.73 12.66 16.34
CA ASP A 35 9.94 12.48 15.54
C ASP A 35 9.64 11.88 14.14
N ILE A 36 10.33 12.40 13.13
CA ILE A 36 10.11 12.03 11.72
C ILE A 36 10.44 10.56 11.42
N PHE A 37 11.44 9.98 12.09
CA PHE A 37 11.80 8.58 11.91
C PHE A 37 10.79 7.67 12.61
N LEU A 38 10.31 8.06 13.80
CA LEU A 38 9.22 7.36 14.48
C LEU A 38 7.95 7.37 13.63
N PHE A 39 7.54 8.54 13.11
CA PHE A 39 6.39 8.66 12.20
C PHE A 39 6.52 7.72 10.99
N LYS A 40 7.67 7.78 10.30
CA LYS A 40 7.97 6.93 9.14
C LYS A 40 7.89 5.45 9.47
N SER A 41 8.35 5.04 10.65
CA SER A 41 8.32 3.66 11.11
C SER A 41 6.88 3.20 11.38
N ILE A 42 6.08 4.03 12.05
CA ILE A 42 4.65 3.77 12.29
C ILE A 42 3.91 3.63 10.96
N MET A 43 4.16 4.51 9.97
CA MET A 43 3.53 4.42 8.66
C MET A 43 3.88 3.12 7.91
N ILE A 44 5.13 2.63 8.01
CA ILE A 44 5.51 1.34 7.43
C ILE A 44 4.74 0.20 8.10
N VAL A 45 4.65 0.19 9.43
CA VAL A 45 3.93 -0.85 10.19
C VAL A 45 2.44 -0.85 9.84
N VAL A 46 1.80 0.32 9.86
CA VAL A 46 0.39 0.50 9.50
C VAL A 46 0.15 0.03 8.06
N GLY A 47 0.90 0.56 7.08
CA GLY A 47 0.77 0.18 5.68
C GLY A 47 0.96 -1.31 5.44
N SER A 48 1.94 -1.92 6.09
CA SER A 48 2.22 -3.36 5.97
C SER A 48 1.11 -4.21 6.57
N ALA A 49 0.61 -3.85 7.76
CA ALA A 49 -0.45 -4.60 8.44
C ALA A 49 -1.76 -4.55 7.66
N PHE A 50 -2.18 -3.37 7.20
CA PHE A 50 -3.39 -3.22 6.40
C PHE A 50 -3.24 -3.85 5.01
N GLY A 51 -2.09 -3.65 4.35
CA GLY A 51 -1.80 -4.27 3.06
C GLY A 51 -1.86 -5.80 3.11
N ALA A 52 -1.20 -6.40 4.10
CA ALA A 52 -1.25 -7.85 4.31
C ALA A 52 -2.67 -8.35 4.61
N SER A 53 -3.41 -7.63 5.46
CA SER A 53 -4.80 -7.98 5.80
C SER A 53 -5.72 -7.94 4.58
N LEU A 54 -5.59 -6.91 3.74
CA LEU A 54 -6.35 -6.78 2.50
C LEU A 54 -5.95 -7.84 1.47
N LEU A 55 -4.68 -8.23 1.38
CA LEU A 55 -4.24 -9.35 0.55
C LEU A 55 -4.87 -10.66 1.01
N VAL A 56 -4.85 -10.96 2.32
CA VAL A 56 -5.52 -12.16 2.87
C VAL A 56 -7.00 -12.15 2.50
N LEU A 57 -7.70 -11.03 2.68
CA LEU A 57 -9.09 -10.90 2.29
C LEU A 57 -9.27 -11.12 0.79
N TYR A 58 -8.41 -10.53 -0.05
CA TYR A 58 -8.43 -10.69 -1.51
C TYR A 58 -8.37 -12.17 -1.90
N PHE A 59 -7.32 -12.86 -1.44
CA PHE A 59 -7.03 -14.25 -1.77
C PHE A 59 -8.03 -15.26 -1.20
N LYS A 60 -8.77 -14.95 -0.14
CA LYS A 60 -9.88 -15.81 0.36
C LYS A 60 -10.95 -16.15 -0.68
N LYS A 61 -11.07 -15.37 -1.77
CA LYS A 61 -12.05 -15.63 -2.86
C LYS A 61 -11.39 -16.01 -4.19
N ILE A 62 -10.08 -16.27 -4.18
CA ILE A 62 -9.35 -16.72 -5.35
C ILE A 62 -9.25 -18.23 -5.26
N GLU A 63 -9.70 -18.92 -6.32
CA GLU A 63 -9.72 -20.40 -6.35
C GLU A 63 -8.59 -20.98 -7.20
N LYS A 64 -8.07 -20.21 -8.17
CA LYS A 64 -7.06 -20.65 -9.13
C LYS A 64 -6.12 -19.53 -9.54
N ASN A 65 -5.01 -19.90 -10.18
CA ASN A 65 -4.01 -18.97 -10.71
C ASN A 65 -3.43 -17.99 -9.67
N HIS A 66 -3.27 -18.44 -8.42
CA HIS A 66 -2.88 -17.60 -7.29
C HIS A 66 -1.61 -16.77 -7.52
N LEU A 67 -0.59 -17.31 -8.18
CA LEU A 67 0.63 -16.56 -8.51
C LEU A 67 0.36 -15.40 -9.47
N TYR A 68 -0.39 -15.66 -10.54
CA TYR A 68 -0.80 -14.62 -11.50
C TYR A 68 -1.64 -13.53 -10.83
N GLU A 69 -2.55 -13.93 -9.94
CA GLU A 69 -3.34 -13.00 -9.13
C GLU A 69 -2.45 -12.15 -8.22
N GLY A 70 -1.42 -12.75 -7.59
CA GLY A 70 -0.45 -12.05 -6.74
C GLY A 70 0.37 -11.01 -7.49
N ILE A 71 0.83 -11.33 -8.71
CA ILE A 71 1.51 -10.37 -9.58
C ILE A 71 0.54 -9.24 -9.97
N THR A 72 -0.66 -9.60 -10.43
CA THR A 72 -1.65 -8.62 -10.93
C THR A 72 -2.06 -7.64 -9.84
N VAL A 73 -2.47 -8.14 -8.67
CA VAL A 73 -2.94 -7.28 -7.56
C VAL A 73 -1.79 -6.47 -6.97
N GLY A 74 -0.59 -7.06 -6.89
CA GLY A 74 0.61 -6.40 -6.38
C GLY A 74 1.03 -5.21 -7.24
N LEU A 75 1.11 -5.39 -8.56
CA LEU A 75 1.44 -4.31 -9.51
C LEU A 75 0.34 -3.24 -9.56
N ALA A 76 -0.93 -3.65 -9.54
CA ALA A 76 -2.05 -2.70 -9.54
C ALA A 76 -2.03 -1.82 -8.28
N TRP A 77 -1.84 -2.41 -7.09
CA TRP A 77 -1.82 -1.65 -5.84
C TRP A 77 -0.58 -0.75 -5.74
N PHE A 78 0.58 -1.24 -6.19
CA PHE A 78 1.78 -0.42 -6.32
C PHE A 78 1.52 0.83 -7.19
N ALA A 79 0.96 0.64 -8.39
CA ALA A 79 0.64 1.73 -9.30
C ALA A 79 -0.37 2.71 -8.68
N ILE A 80 -1.44 2.20 -8.06
CA ILE A 80 -2.46 3.04 -7.39
C ILE A 80 -1.82 3.90 -6.30
N ASN A 81 -0.98 3.32 -5.43
CA ASN A 81 -0.34 4.07 -4.36
C ASN A 81 0.60 5.16 -4.89
N ILE A 82 1.44 4.82 -5.88
CA ILE A 82 2.34 5.81 -6.51
C ILE A 82 1.53 6.93 -7.17
N ILE A 83 0.47 6.61 -7.90
CA ILE A 83 -0.35 7.63 -8.57
C ILE A 83 -1.02 8.55 -7.55
N LEU A 84 -1.59 8.01 -6.48
CA LEU A 84 -2.24 8.80 -5.44
C LEU A 84 -1.24 9.69 -4.71
N ASP A 85 -0.03 9.20 -4.44
CA ASP A 85 1.02 10.03 -3.88
C ASP A 85 1.42 11.16 -4.82
N LEU A 86 1.63 10.88 -6.11
CA LEU A 86 2.00 11.93 -7.08
C LEU A 86 0.90 12.98 -7.25
N VAL A 87 -0.37 12.61 -7.15
CA VAL A 87 -1.52 13.52 -7.33
C VAL A 87 -1.89 14.26 -6.04
N VAL A 88 -1.70 13.64 -4.87
CA VAL A 88 -2.17 14.16 -3.58
C VAL A 88 -1.00 14.46 -2.64
N LEU A 89 -0.22 13.45 -2.27
CA LEU A 89 0.78 13.59 -1.21
C LEU A 89 1.95 14.49 -1.62
N LEU A 90 2.47 14.30 -2.83
CA LEU A 90 3.63 15.03 -3.33
C LEU A 90 3.34 16.55 -3.40
N PRO A 91 2.24 17.03 -4.01
CA PRO A 91 1.87 18.44 -3.98
C PRO A 91 1.68 18.98 -2.56
N MET A 92 1.12 18.19 -1.64
CA MET A 92 0.90 18.60 -0.25
C MET A 92 2.19 18.66 0.59
N SER A 93 3.17 17.82 0.26
CA SER A 93 4.40 17.66 1.05
C SER A 93 5.50 18.67 0.71
N GLU A 94 5.36 19.37 -0.42
CA GLU A 94 6.38 20.27 -0.99
C GLU A 94 7.76 19.60 -1.22
N MET A 95 7.79 18.26 -1.25
CA MET A 95 9.01 17.49 -1.50
C MET A 95 9.40 17.52 -2.97
N SER A 96 10.71 17.42 -3.25
CA SER A 96 11.16 17.09 -4.61
C SER A 96 10.81 15.64 -4.96
N ILE A 97 10.61 15.36 -6.25
CA ILE A 97 10.33 13.99 -6.75
C ILE A 97 11.41 12.99 -6.30
N GLY A 98 12.69 13.39 -6.34
CA GLY A 98 13.79 12.54 -5.89
C GLY A 98 13.74 12.24 -4.40
N ALA A 99 13.45 13.25 -3.56
CA ALA A 99 13.28 13.06 -2.13
C ALA A 99 12.08 12.16 -1.82
N TYR A 100 10.97 12.34 -2.54
CA TYR A 100 9.79 11.50 -2.43
C TYR A 100 10.10 10.02 -2.71
N PHE A 101 10.77 9.71 -3.84
CA PHE A 101 11.08 8.31 -4.16
C PHE A 101 12.04 7.69 -3.15
N ALA A 102 13.04 8.43 -2.67
CA ALA A 102 13.99 7.94 -1.67
C ALA A 102 13.35 7.69 -0.30
N GLN A 103 12.38 8.52 0.11
CA GLN A 103 11.82 8.47 1.45
C GLN A 103 10.50 7.69 1.54
N ILE A 104 9.73 7.62 0.45
CA ILE A 104 8.36 7.08 0.43
C ILE A 104 8.21 6.09 -0.73
N GLY A 105 8.41 6.52 -1.96
CA GLY A 105 8.10 5.72 -3.17
C GLY A 105 8.75 4.34 -3.19
N MET A 106 10.03 4.23 -2.79
CA MET A 106 10.75 2.95 -2.72
C MET A 106 10.10 1.95 -1.75
N ARG A 107 9.44 2.42 -0.69
CA ARG A 107 8.81 1.56 0.31
C ARG A 107 7.62 0.80 -0.27
N TYR A 108 6.95 1.34 -1.28
CA TYR A 108 5.84 0.65 -1.94
C TYR A 108 6.25 -0.61 -2.69
N LEU A 109 7.55 -0.84 -2.96
CA LEU A 109 8.03 -2.11 -3.50
C LEU A 109 7.67 -3.30 -2.60
N ILE A 110 7.43 -3.06 -1.31
CA ILE A 110 6.94 -4.10 -0.39
C ILE A 110 5.59 -4.69 -0.85
N ILE A 111 4.74 -3.90 -1.52
CA ILE A 111 3.41 -4.33 -1.98
C ILE A 111 3.52 -5.48 -2.99
N PRO A 112 4.19 -5.35 -4.15
CA PRO A 112 4.32 -6.44 -5.10
C PRO A 112 5.10 -7.61 -4.51
N ILE A 113 6.13 -7.37 -3.69
CA ILE A 113 6.91 -8.43 -3.05
C ILE A 113 6.02 -9.32 -2.17
N ILE A 114 5.27 -8.73 -1.24
CA ILE A 114 4.39 -9.48 -0.33
C ILE A 114 3.24 -10.12 -1.12
N SER A 115 2.65 -9.40 -2.07
CA SER A 115 1.53 -9.91 -2.87
C SER A 115 1.90 -11.15 -3.68
N ILE A 116 3.07 -11.14 -4.32
CA ILE A 116 3.60 -12.29 -5.08
C ILE A 116 3.90 -13.45 -4.13
N ALA A 117 4.51 -13.18 -2.97
CA ALA A 117 4.79 -14.21 -1.97
C ALA A 117 3.50 -14.88 -1.46
N VAL A 118 2.47 -14.10 -1.15
CA VAL A 118 1.16 -14.61 -0.73
C VAL A 118 0.52 -15.43 -1.85
N GLY A 119 0.55 -14.93 -3.09
CA GLY A 119 0.01 -15.66 -4.25
C GLY A 119 0.72 -16.99 -4.49
N TYR A 120 2.04 -17.03 -4.35
CA TYR A 120 2.83 -18.27 -4.46
C TYR A 120 2.44 -19.28 -3.38
N VAL A 121 2.39 -18.85 -2.10
CA VAL A 121 2.04 -19.72 -0.98
C VAL A 121 0.59 -20.21 -1.08
N ALA A 122 -0.36 -19.34 -1.43
CA ALA A 122 -1.76 -19.72 -1.59
C ALA A 122 -1.93 -20.77 -2.70
N GLY A 123 -1.23 -20.62 -3.83
CA GLY A 123 -1.25 -21.60 -4.92
C GLY A 123 -0.64 -22.94 -4.55
N SER A 124 0.40 -22.96 -3.71
CA SER A 124 1.04 -24.21 -3.28
C SER A 124 0.18 -25.10 -2.38
N ARG A 125 -0.86 -24.54 -1.74
CA ARG A 125 -1.77 -25.24 -0.82
C ARG A 125 -3.02 -25.80 -1.50
N VAL A 126 -3.33 -25.34 -2.70
CA VAL A 126 -4.45 -25.84 -3.52
C VAL A 126 -3.86 -26.87 -4.49
N LYS A 127 -3.60 -28.07 -3.98
CA LYS A 127 -3.33 -29.27 -4.78
C LYS A 127 -4.56 -30.16 -4.76
#